data_AF-A0A3N5UE77-F1
#
_entry.id   AF-A0A3N5UE77-F1
#
_cell.length_a   1.000
_cell.length_b   1.000
_cell.length_c   1.000
_cell.angle_alpha   90.00
_cell.angle_beta   90.00
_cell.angle_gamma   90.00
#
_symmetry.space_group_name_H-M   'P 1'
#
loop_
_entity.id
_entity.type
_entity.pdbx_description
1 polymer ?
#
loop_
_entity_poly.entity_id
_entity_poly.type
_entity_poly.pdbx_seq_one_letter_code
_entity_poly.pdbx_strand_id
1 'polypeptide(L)'
;MEKEAGTSSPASPWAFFDKIYCISLDERADRRHEARKQFGRVGLADRVEFVIVKKHPTDNEQGIHESHMKCMRKGIRSDARTMLIFEDDIVFDRFSVKVLA
;
A
#
# COMPACT_ATOMS: atom_id res chain seq x y z
N MET A 1 -2.59 -38.42 -22.84
CA MET A 1 -1.82 -37.90 -21.70
C MET A 1 -2.40 -36.54 -21.39
N GLU A 2 -3.42 -36.51 -20.54
CA GLU A 2 -4.11 -35.29 -20.14
C GLU A 2 -3.15 -34.48 -19.26
N LYS A 3 -2.88 -33.22 -19.63
CA LYS A 3 -2.20 -32.29 -18.75
C LYS A 3 -3.24 -31.75 -17.79
N GLU A 4 -3.09 -32.09 -16.52
CA GLU A 4 -3.85 -31.51 -15.43
C GLU A 4 -3.78 -29.98 -15.51
N ALA A 5 -4.96 -29.35 -15.58
CA ALA A 5 -5.10 -27.92 -15.45
C ALA A 5 -4.62 -27.53 -14.06
N GLY A 6 -3.46 -26.87 -14.00
CA GLY A 6 -2.96 -26.27 -12.77
C GLY A 6 -4.03 -25.36 -12.21
N THR A 7 -4.52 -25.69 -11.01
CA THR A 7 -5.49 -24.89 -10.27
C THR A 7 -4.91 -23.49 -10.10
N SER A 8 -5.47 -22.51 -10.82
CA SER A 8 -5.11 -21.11 -10.63
C SER A 8 -5.44 -20.74 -9.19
N SER A 9 -4.42 -20.40 -8.40
CA SER A 9 -4.66 -19.72 -7.13
C SER A 9 -5.52 -18.50 -7.43
N PRO A 10 -6.61 -18.24 -6.69
CA PRO A 10 -7.41 -17.04 -6.90
C PRO A 10 -6.46 -15.85 -6.81
N ALA A 11 -6.50 -14.98 -7.83
CA ALA A 11 -5.70 -13.75 -7.84
C ALA A 11 -5.92 -13.04 -6.50
N SER A 12 -4.84 -12.58 -5.85
CA SER A 12 -4.97 -11.92 -4.55
C SER A 12 -6.02 -10.80 -4.66
N PRO A 13 -6.85 -10.54 -3.63
CA PRO A 13 -7.90 -9.53 -3.70
C PRO A 13 -7.36 -8.12 -4.02
N TRP A 14 -6.05 -7.93 -3.86
CA TRP A 14 -5.33 -6.70 -4.15
C TRP A 14 -4.72 -6.64 -5.55
N ALA A 15 -4.91 -7.67 -6.39
CA ALA A 15 -4.24 -7.79 -7.69
C ALA A 15 -4.63 -6.68 -8.67
N PHE A 16 -5.74 -5.97 -8.43
CA PHE A 16 -6.13 -4.79 -9.21
C PHE A 16 -5.08 -3.68 -9.18
N PHE A 17 -4.33 -3.53 -8.08
CA PHE A 17 -3.35 -2.46 -7.90
C PHE A 17 -1.95 -2.93 -8.32
N ASP A 18 -1.36 -2.25 -9.30
CA ASP A 18 0.01 -2.52 -9.76
C ASP A 18 1.05 -2.07 -8.73
N LYS A 19 0.78 -0.94 -8.05
CA LYS A 19 1.63 -0.38 -6.98
C LYS A 19 0.82 -0.03 -5.74
N ILE A 20 1.40 -0.31 -4.57
CA ILE A 20 0.81 0.02 -3.28
C ILE A 20 1.87 0.72 -2.44
N TYR A 21 1.57 1.93 -1.99
CA TYR A 21 2.46 2.76 -1.18
C TYR A 21 1.84 3.03 0.20
N CYS A 22 2.69 3.22 1.21
CA CYS A 22 2.28 3.74 2.51
C CYS A 22 3.23 4.87 2.92
N ILE A 23 2.70 6.07 3.09
CA ILE A 23 3.46 7.25 3.51
C ILE A 23 3.69 7.17 5.03
N SER A 24 4.90 7.53 5.47
CA SER A 24 5.24 7.58 6.89
C SER A 24 6.34 8.60 7.14
N LEU A 25 6.26 9.32 8.26
CA LEU A 25 7.34 10.20 8.71
C LEU A 25 8.54 9.38 9.17
N ASP A 26 9.76 9.79 8.84
CA ASP A 26 11.00 9.09 9.22
C ASP A 26 11.09 8.78 10.73
N GLU A 27 10.70 9.72 11.57
CA GLU A 27 10.64 9.61 13.03
C GLU A 27 9.58 8.61 13.56
N ARG A 28 8.58 8.20 12.76
CA ARG A 28 7.45 7.35 13.19
C ARG A 28 7.64 5.86 12.92
N ALA A 29 8.75 5.30 13.40
CA ALA A 29 9.01 3.85 13.30
C ALA A 29 7.96 2.99 14.01
N ASP A 30 7.37 3.52 15.09
CA ASP A 30 6.25 2.94 15.83
C ASP A 30 5.02 2.71 14.93
N ARG A 31 4.59 3.74 14.18
CA ARG A 31 3.44 3.64 13.27
C ARG A 31 3.71 2.69 12.12
N ARG A 32 4.92 2.70 11.54
CA ARG A 32 5.29 1.72 10.50
C ARG A 32 5.20 0.29 10.98
N HIS A 33 5.62 0.01 12.21
CA HIS A 33 5.52 -1.31 12.78
C HIS A 33 4.05 -1.76 12.90
N GLU A 34 3.17 -0.87 13.36
CA GLU A 34 1.74 -1.18 13.45
C GLU A 34 1.09 -1.33 12.07
N ALA A 35 1.35 -0.42 11.13
CA ALA A 35 0.86 -0.52 9.76
C ALA A 35 1.27 -1.85 9.10
N ARG A 36 2.51 -2.32 9.31
CA ARG A 36 2.94 -3.66 8.83
C ARG A 36 2.08 -4.79 9.37
N LYS A 37 1.69 -4.76 10.65
CA LYS A 37 0.76 -5.76 11.21
C LYS A 37 -0.60 -5.67 10.54
N GLN A 38 -1.11 -4.45 10.35
CA GLN A 38 -2.38 -4.20 9.66
C GLN A 38 -2.36 -4.76 8.23
N PHE A 39 -1.29 -4.52 7.47
CA PHE A 39 -1.11 -5.09 6.13
C PHE A 39 -0.99 -6.63 6.17
N GLY A 40 -0.29 -7.19 7.15
CA GLY A 40 -0.19 -8.63 7.35
C GLY A 40 -1.55 -9.30 7.54
N ARG A 41 -2.45 -8.68 8.32
CA ARG A 41 -3.81 -9.19 8.58
C ARG A 41 -4.67 -9.30 7.32
N VAL A 42 -4.35 -8.56 6.27
CA VAL A 42 -5.13 -8.52 5.02
C VAL A 42 -4.37 -9.03 3.80
N GLY A 43 -3.19 -9.62 3.98
CA GLY A 43 -2.40 -10.19 2.88
C GLY A 43 -1.67 -9.17 2.00
N LEU A 44 -1.32 -8.00 2.55
CA LEU A 44 -0.61 -6.91 1.85
C LEU A 44 0.87 -6.75 2.25
N ALA A 45 1.36 -7.51 3.25
CA ALA A 45 2.67 -7.26 3.87
C ALA A 45 3.84 -7.11 2.87
N ASP A 46 3.89 -7.96 1.85
CA ASP A 46 4.99 -7.99 0.88
C ASP A 46 4.75 -7.12 -0.37
N ARG A 47 3.59 -6.45 -0.45
CA ARG A 47 3.19 -5.64 -1.61
C ARG A 47 3.28 -4.14 -1.37
N VAL A 48 3.35 -3.72 -0.11
CA VAL A 48 3.36 -2.31 0.28
C VAL A 48 4.79 -1.78 0.35
N GLU A 49 5.09 -0.74 -0.45
CA GLU A 49 6.31 0.02 -0.30
C GLU A 49 6.09 1.22 0.63
N PHE A 50 6.91 1.33 1.69
CA PHE A 50 6.88 2.50 2.56
C PHE A 50 7.63 3.68 1.94
N VAL A 51 6.93 4.79 1.71
CA VAL A 51 7.50 6.05 1.24
C VAL A 51 7.81 6.93 2.45
N ILE A 52 9.05 6.81 2.93
CA ILE A 52 9.52 7.57 4.09
C ILE A 52 9.80 9.03 3.69
N VAL A 53 9.27 9.95 4.48
CA VAL A 53 9.42 11.40 4.28
C VAL A 53 9.75 12.11 5.59
N LYS A 54 10.28 13.32 5.52
CA LYS A 54 10.43 14.19 6.69
C LYS A 54 9.16 15.00 6.86
N LYS A 55 8.82 15.32 8.11
CA LYS A 55 7.73 16.26 8.38
C LYS A 55 8.09 17.62 7.80
N HIS A 56 7.14 18.24 7.10
CA HIS A 56 7.32 19.60 6.63
C HIS A 56 7.38 20.55 7.84
N PRO A 57 8.34 21.49 7.91
CA PRO A 57 8.68 22.19 9.14
C PRO A 57 7.59 23.14 9.65
N THR A 58 6.78 23.70 8.74
CA THR A 58 5.82 24.77 9.07
C THR A 58 4.44 24.57 8.49
N ASP A 59 4.30 23.70 7.49
CA ASP A 59 3.05 23.54 6.73
C ASP A 59 2.78 22.05 6.51
N ASN A 60 1.85 21.50 7.29
CA ASN A 60 1.51 20.09 7.21
C ASN A 60 0.77 19.75 5.90
N GLU A 61 -0.03 20.68 5.35
CA GLU A 61 -0.79 20.45 4.12
C GLU A 61 0.15 20.34 2.93
N GLN A 62 1.17 21.21 2.87
CA GLN A 62 2.24 21.09 1.89
C GLN A 62 2.97 19.75 2.03
N GLY A 63 3.29 19.32 3.25
CA GLY A 63 3.92 18.02 3.49
C GLY A 63 3.09 16.83 2.97
N ILE A 64 1.77 16.85 3.21
CA ILE A 64 0.83 15.85 2.71
C ILE A 64 0.76 15.89 1.18
N HIS A 65 0.67 17.07 0.59
CA HIS A 65 0.64 17.24 -0.86
C HIS A 65 1.91 16.65 -1.51
N GLU A 66 3.09 17.04 -1.01
CA GLU A 66 4.37 16.62 -1.56
C GLU A 66 4.61 15.11 -1.44
N SER A 67 4.24 14.50 -0.31
CA SER A 67 4.37 13.06 -0.09
C SER A 67 3.48 12.26 -1.03
N HIS A 68 2.23 12.68 -1.25
CA HIS A 68 1.33 12.06 -2.22
C HIS A 68 1.81 12.24 -3.66
N MET A 69 2.27 13.45 -4.02
CA MET A 69 2.86 13.71 -5.34
C MET A 69 4.09 12.86 -5.59
N LYS A 70 4.91 12.58 -4.57
CA LYS A 70 6.04 11.65 -4.67
C LYS A 70 5.57 10.22 -4.99
N CYS A 71 4.54 9.71 -4.31
CA CYS A 71 3.94 8.40 -4.61
C CYS A 71 3.39 8.33 -6.04
N MET A 72 2.59 9.31 -6.45
CA MET A 72 2.00 9.36 -7.80
C MET A 72 3.07 9.40 -8.89
N ARG A 73 4.07 10.28 -8.77
CA ARG A 73 5.21 10.33 -9.72
C ARG A 73 5.98 9.02 -9.75
N LYS A 74 6.09 8.31 -8.62
CA LYS A 74 6.74 7.01 -8.57
C LYS A 74 5.92 5.92 -9.27
N GLY A 75 4.61 5.88 -9.06
CA GLY A 75 3.70 4.99 -9.77
C GLY A 75 3.74 5.19 -11.29
N ILE A 76 3.62 6.44 -11.76
CA ILE A 76 3.71 6.79 -13.18
C ILE A 76 5.05 6.35 -13.79
N ARG A 77 6.18 6.62 -13.10
CA ARG A 77 7.51 6.17 -13.58
C ARG A 77 7.67 4.65 -13.65
N SER A 78 6.86 3.91 -12.90
CA SER A 78 6.83 2.44 -12.95
C SER A 78 5.80 1.89 -13.94
N ASP A 79 5.19 2.75 -14.77
CA ASP A 79 4.12 2.41 -15.71
C ASP A 79 2.92 1.72 -15.03
N ALA A 80 2.68 2.05 -13.76
CA ALA A 80 1.55 1.52 -13.01
C ALA A 80 0.26 2.14 -13.54
N ARG A 81 -0.68 1.30 -13.99
CA ARG A 81 -2.01 1.73 -14.45
C ARG A 81 -2.92 2.04 -13.27
N THR A 82 -2.74 1.32 -12.18
CA THR A 82 -3.51 1.47 -10.94
C THR A 82 -2.56 1.53 -9.75
N MET A 83 -2.85 2.43 -8.81
CA MET A 83 -2.10 2.51 -7.57
C MET A 83 -2.99 2.81 -6.37
N LEU A 84 -2.55 2.37 -5.21
CA LEU A 84 -3.18 2.63 -3.92
C LEU A 84 -2.15 3.29 -2.98
N ILE A 85 -2.55 4.36 -2.31
CA ILE A 85 -1.71 5.12 -1.38
C ILE A 85 -2.39 5.12 -0.02
N PHE A 86 -1.69 4.61 0.99
CA PHE A 86 -2.09 4.66 2.39
C PHE A 86 -1.25 5.67 3.17
N GLU A 87 -1.75 6.06 4.35
CA GLU A 87 -0.97 6.67 5.43
C GLU A 87 -0.69 5.62 6.52
N ASP A 88 0.30 5.86 7.39
CA ASP A 88 0.77 4.89 8.39
C ASP A 88 -0.11 4.77 9.65
N ASP A 89 -1.26 5.44 9.72
CA ASP A 89 -2.34 5.21 10.71
C ASP A 89 -3.45 4.29 10.17
N ILE A 90 -3.19 3.59 9.07
CA ILE A 90 -4.16 2.66 8.49
C ILE A 90 -4.63 1.62 9.53
N VAL A 91 -5.94 1.37 9.54
CA VAL A 91 -6.58 0.30 10.32
C VAL A 91 -7.52 -0.47 9.41
N PHE A 92 -7.33 -1.78 9.34
CA PHE A 92 -8.29 -2.67 8.70
C PHE A 92 -9.24 -3.24 9.75
N ASP A 93 -10.41 -2.61 9.90
CA ASP A 93 -11.50 -3.15 10.70
C ASP A 93 -12.46 -3.97 9.81
N ARG A 94 -12.90 -5.13 10.33
CA ARG A 94 -13.88 -6.02 9.67
C ARG A 94 -13.57 -6.36 8.20
N PHE A 95 -12.30 -6.43 7.84
CA PHE A 95 -11.88 -6.76 6.49
C PHE A 95 -12.43 -8.13 6.04
N SER A 96 -13.06 -8.16 4.87
CA SER A 96 -13.57 -9.38 4.26
C SER A 96 -13.35 -9.34 2.75
N VAL A 97 -12.63 -10.33 2.24
CA VAL A 97 -12.37 -10.48 0.79
C VAL A 97 -13.65 -10.61 -0.02
N LYS A 98 -14.75 -11.07 0.59
CA LYS A 98 -16.06 -11.24 -0.07
C LYS A 98 -16.75 -9.93 -0.40
N VAL A 99 -16.36 -8.82 0.23
CA VAL A 99 -16.93 -7.48 -0.01
C VAL A 99 -16.15 -6.73 -1.10
N LEU A 100 -14.95 -7.21 -1.46
CA LEU A 100 -14.10 -6.60 -2.49
C LEU A 100 -14.31 -7.17 -3.90
N ALA A 101 -14.97 -8.34 -4.01
CA ALA A 101 -15.27 -9.01 -5.27
C ALA A 101 -16.67 -8.63 -5.77
#